data_AF-A0AAW0S5J1-F1
#
_entry.id   AF-A0AAW0S5J1-F1
#
_cell.length_a   1.000
_cell.length_b   1.000
_cell.length_c   1.000
_cell.angle_alpha   90.00
_cell.angle_beta   90.00
_cell.angle_gamma   90.00
#
_symmetry.space_group_name_H-M   'P 1'
#
loop_
_entity.id
_entity.type
_entity.pdbx_description
1 polymer ?
#
loop_
_entity_poly.entity_id
_entity_poly.type
_entity_poly.pdbx_seq_one_letter_code
_entity_poly.pdbx_strand_id
1 'polypeptide(L)'
;MLCSNRAEGLSNQSSLSSPIPTSCFVDVILVPLPLWIALVALVALVLVPKRLITRRFAAEPLKTKPASWLYRVVSSIYYILIICNILMHTLEIVRLALIHVGIGLLPFAHVGLLLGAALHSSRGAAGKVPAWLLVNMVVWLGGMAMSVVKAVGLDREGNLRKGSKYPMSDQVLDVAVIAGVYGVIATLELVTGLWRRHNQYNDGLHK
;
A
#
# COMPACT_ATOMS: atom_id res chain seq x y z
N MET A 1 2.49 17.95 16.93
CA MET A 1 3.34 16.97 17.63
C MET A 1 3.00 15.57 17.10
N LEU A 2 3.94 14.89 16.41
CA LEU A 2 3.68 13.62 15.71
C LEU A 2 3.10 12.51 16.62
N CYS A 3 3.47 12.49 17.90
CA CYS A 3 3.02 11.49 18.88
C CYS A 3 2.47 12.11 20.17
N SER A 4 1.85 13.29 20.07
CA SER A 4 1.16 13.91 21.22
C SER A 4 0.07 12.99 21.76
N ASN A 5 -0.09 12.92 23.08
CA ASN A 5 -1.19 12.21 23.75
C ASN A 5 -1.30 10.70 23.44
N ARG A 6 -0.19 10.05 23.06
CA ARG A 6 -0.09 8.58 23.03
C ARG A 6 0.59 8.05 24.29
N ALA A 7 0.10 6.92 24.79
CA ALA A 7 0.53 6.34 26.07
C ALA A 7 2.03 6.02 26.13
N GLU A 8 2.66 5.70 24.99
CA GLU A 8 4.03 5.14 24.98
C GLU A 8 5.10 5.98 24.27
N GLY A 9 4.77 7.21 23.84
CA GLY A 9 5.75 8.08 23.18
C GLY A 9 6.45 7.41 21.98
N LEU A 10 7.71 7.75 21.71
CA LEU A 10 8.51 7.28 20.55
C LEU A 10 9.53 6.18 20.97
N SER A 11 9.09 5.24 21.80
CA SER A 11 9.93 4.13 22.29
C SER A 11 9.88 2.93 21.33
N ASN A 12 10.92 2.11 21.31
CA ASN A 12 10.98 0.85 20.57
C ASN A 12 10.45 -0.37 21.36
N GLN A 13 10.11 -0.18 22.63
CA GLN A 13 9.62 -1.22 23.54
C GLN A 13 8.34 -0.76 24.24
N SER A 14 7.24 -1.45 23.94
CA SER A 14 5.97 -1.21 24.62
C SER A 14 6.02 -1.77 26.04
N SER A 15 5.78 -0.92 27.03
CA SER A 15 5.61 -1.32 28.43
C SER A 15 4.28 -2.03 28.68
N LEU A 16 3.31 -1.86 27.77
CA LEU A 16 1.95 -2.38 27.86
C LEU A 16 1.74 -3.72 27.13
N SER A 17 2.59 -4.10 26.18
CA SER A 17 2.45 -5.36 25.42
C SER A 17 3.76 -5.77 24.74
N SER A 18 4.60 -6.54 25.44
CA SER A 18 5.68 -7.30 24.79
C SER A 18 5.07 -8.45 23.98
N PRO A 19 5.42 -8.64 22.69
CA PRO A 19 6.59 -8.12 21.96
C PRO A 19 6.26 -7.09 20.86
N ILE A 20 5.16 -6.35 20.96
CA ILE A 20 4.69 -5.48 19.86
C ILE A 20 5.30 -4.08 20.04
N PRO A 21 5.90 -3.46 19.00
CA PRO A 21 6.47 -2.11 19.09
C PRO A 21 5.40 -1.04 19.33
N THR A 22 5.81 0.11 19.90
CA THR A 22 4.87 1.18 20.27
C THR A 22 4.10 1.70 19.06
N SER A 23 2.84 2.07 19.26
CA SER A 23 1.95 2.56 18.18
C SER A 23 2.52 3.77 17.42
N CYS A 24 3.31 4.63 18.07
CA CYS A 24 4.03 5.74 17.44
C CYS A 24 5.22 5.27 16.60
N PHE A 25 6.01 4.30 17.07
CA PHE A 25 7.10 3.71 16.28
C PHE A 25 6.55 3.01 15.03
N VAL A 26 5.41 2.32 15.17
CA VAL A 26 4.70 1.71 14.04
C VAL A 26 4.32 2.78 13.00
N ASP A 27 3.63 3.84 13.43
CA ASP A 27 3.15 4.88 12.52
C ASP A 27 4.27 5.74 11.91
N VAL A 28 5.44 5.88 12.58
CA VAL A 28 6.55 6.75 12.14
C VAL A 28 7.62 5.99 11.34
N ILE A 29 7.90 4.73 11.68
CA ILE A 29 9.02 3.98 11.10
C ILE A 29 8.53 2.83 10.25
N LEU A 30 7.59 2.01 10.74
CA LEU A 30 7.13 0.80 10.04
C LEU A 30 6.16 1.12 8.90
N VAL A 31 5.15 1.96 9.14
CA VAL A 31 4.15 2.34 8.14
C VAL A 31 4.76 2.96 6.87
N PRO A 32 5.75 3.87 6.93
CA PRO A 32 6.37 4.40 5.71
C PRO A 32 7.42 3.47 5.09
N LEU A 33 7.87 2.42 5.78
CA LEU A 33 8.97 1.54 5.34
C LEU A 33 8.73 0.90 3.97
N PRO A 34 7.56 0.31 3.67
CA PRO A 34 7.29 -0.24 2.35
C PRO A 34 7.39 0.81 1.24
N LEU A 35 7.02 2.06 1.52
CA LEU A 35 7.12 3.14 0.56
C LEU A 35 8.56 3.58 0.34
N TRP A 36 9.39 3.65 1.38
CA TRP A 36 10.82 3.88 1.24
C TRP A 36 11.50 2.79 0.41
N ILE A 37 11.17 1.53 0.66
CA ILE A 37 11.66 0.40 -0.15
C ILE A 37 11.21 0.56 -1.61
N ALA A 38 9.93 0.85 -1.84
CA ALA A 38 9.40 1.04 -3.19
C ALA A 38 10.08 2.19 -3.94
N LEU A 39 10.34 3.32 -3.27
CA LEU A 39 11.04 4.48 -3.84
C LEU A 39 12.49 4.15 -4.19
N VAL A 40 13.24 3.52 -3.27
CA VAL A 40 14.63 3.11 -3.52
C VAL A 40 14.68 2.08 -4.65
N ALA A 41 13.78 1.10 -4.65
CA ALA A 41 13.68 0.11 -5.72
C ALA A 41 13.35 0.77 -7.07
N LEU A 42 12.45 1.75 -7.10
CA LEU A 42 12.11 2.49 -8.30
C LEU A 42 13.32 3.27 -8.85
N VAL A 43 14.03 3.99 -7.98
CA VAL A 43 15.24 4.74 -8.37
C VAL A 43 16.32 3.77 -8.89
N ALA A 44 16.57 2.67 -8.19
CA ALA A 44 17.52 1.65 -8.62
C ALA A 44 17.14 1.06 -9.99
N LEU A 45 15.86 0.74 -10.21
CA LEU A 45 15.38 0.19 -11.48
C LEU A 45 15.47 1.17 -12.66
N VAL A 46 15.40 2.48 -12.39
CA VAL A 46 15.59 3.51 -13.43
C VAL A 46 17.08 3.70 -13.75
N LEU A 47 17.96 3.62 -12.75
CA LEU A 47 19.40 3.86 -12.92
C LEU A 47 20.15 2.63 -13.48
N VAL A 48 19.69 1.41 -13.20
CA VAL A 48 20.38 0.19 -13.65
C VAL A 48 20.21 0.02 -15.17
N PRO A 49 21.29 -0.31 -15.91
CA PRO A 49 21.23 -0.50 -17.36
C PRO A 49 20.20 -1.55 -17.75
N LYS A 50 19.25 -1.16 -18.62
CA LYS A 50 18.17 -2.06 -19.09
C LYS A 50 18.70 -3.41 -19.59
N ARG A 51 19.88 -3.44 -20.21
CA ARG A 51 20.50 -4.68 -20.74
C ARG A 51 20.72 -5.76 -19.67
N LEU A 52 21.03 -5.38 -18.43
CA LEU A 52 21.25 -6.33 -17.33
C LEU A 52 19.92 -6.89 -16.78
N ILE A 53 18.88 -6.06 -16.74
CA ILE A 53 17.57 -6.46 -16.19
C ILE A 53 16.71 -7.20 -17.23
N THR A 54 16.73 -6.74 -18.48
CA THR A 54 15.93 -7.32 -19.59
C THR A 54 16.35 -8.75 -19.89
N ARG A 55 17.62 -9.12 -19.63
CA ARG A 55 18.12 -10.49 -19.77
C ARG A 55 17.52 -11.46 -18.74
N ARG A 56 17.01 -10.96 -17.60
CA ARG A 56 16.31 -11.74 -16.55
C ARG A 56 14.79 -11.59 -16.57
N PHE A 57 14.27 -10.47 -17.06
CA PHE A 57 12.85 -10.13 -17.00
C PHE A 57 12.30 -9.69 -18.37
N ALA A 58 12.69 -10.37 -19.44
CA ALA A 58 12.31 -10.07 -20.82
C ALA A 58 10.80 -9.80 -20.96
N ALA A 59 10.43 -8.53 -20.91
CA ALA A 59 9.10 -8.04 -21.23
C ALA A 59 9.27 -7.23 -22.52
N GLU A 60 8.91 -7.86 -23.64
CA GLU A 60 8.90 -7.19 -24.94
C GLU A 60 7.98 -5.95 -24.92
N PRO A 61 8.29 -4.93 -25.75
CA PRO A 61 7.45 -3.75 -25.89
C PRO A 61 6.07 -4.15 -26.44
N LEU A 62 5.03 -3.82 -25.66
CA LEU A 62 3.65 -4.23 -25.90
C LEU A 62 3.04 -3.54 -27.13
N LYS A 63 2.55 -4.31 -28.11
CA LYS A 63 1.54 -3.83 -29.06
C LYS A 63 0.25 -3.52 -28.30
N THR A 64 -0.28 -2.32 -28.46
CA THR A 64 -1.55 -1.87 -27.88
C THR A 64 -2.72 -2.59 -28.52
N LYS A 65 -3.12 -3.75 -27.96
CA LYS A 65 -4.45 -4.33 -28.26
C LYS A 65 -5.54 -3.48 -27.58
N PRO A 66 -6.72 -3.35 -28.21
CA PRO A 66 -7.85 -2.67 -27.59
C PRO A 66 -8.23 -3.38 -26.28
N ALA A 67 -8.34 -2.61 -25.20
CA ALA A 67 -8.69 -3.14 -23.90
C ALA A 67 -10.09 -3.76 -23.95
N SER A 68 -10.19 -5.03 -23.57
CA SER A 68 -11.47 -5.73 -23.42
C SER A 68 -12.36 -4.96 -22.44
N TRP A 69 -13.67 -5.04 -22.63
CA TRP A 69 -14.63 -4.41 -21.72
C TRP A 69 -14.41 -4.85 -20.26
N LEU A 70 -14.11 -6.15 -20.06
CA LEU A 70 -13.74 -6.71 -18.76
C LEU A 70 -12.51 -6.02 -18.13
N TYR A 71 -11.44 -5.80 -18.91
CA TYR A 71 -10.26 -5.09 -18.42
C TYR A 71 -10.61 -3.66 -17.98
N ARG A 72 -11.51 -2.99 -18.71
CA ARG A 72 -11.96 -1.64 -18.39
C ARG A 72 -12.73 -1.61 -17.07
N VAL A 73 -13.65 -2.56 -16.86
CA VAL A 73 -14.40 -2.70 -15.61
C VAL A 73 -13.47 -3.00 -14.43
N VAL A 74 -12.56 -3.96 -14.57
CA VAL A 74 -11.58 -4.32 -13.53
C VAL A 74 -10.68 -3.13 -13.18
N SER A 75 -10.21 -2.39 -14.20
CA SER A 75 -9.40 -1.19 -14.00
C SER A 75 -10.18 -0.07 -13.30
N SER A 76 -11.46 0.12 -13.62
CA SER A 76 -12.32 1.08 -12.91
C SER A 76 -12.48 0.71 -11.43
N ILE A 77 -12.77 -0.56 -11.14
CA ILE A 77 -12.88 -1.06 -9.75
C ILE A 77 -11.58 -0.82 -8.99
N TYR A 78 -10.43 -1.09 -9.61
CA TYR A 78 -9.11 -0.86 -9.02
C TYR A 78 -8.90 0.60 -8.59
N TYR A 79 -9.21 1.57 -9.46
CA TYR A 79 -9.06 3.00 -9.09
C TYR A 79 -10.09 3.46 -8.07
N ILE A 80 -11.33 2.96 -8.14
CA ILE A 80 -12.36 3.24 -7.13
C ILE A 80 -11.87 2.77 -5.76
N LEU A 81 -11.30 1.56 -5.67
CA LEU A 81 -10.75 1.04 -4.41
C LEU A 81 -9.60 1.90 -3.87
N ILE A 82 -8.73 2.43 -4.74
CA ILE A 82 -7.67 3.36 -4.32
C ILE A 82 -8.27 4.64 -3.74
N ILE A 83 -9.28 5.24 -4.40
CA ILE A 83 -9.97 6.44 -3.90
C ILE A 83 -10.65 6.14 -2.56
N CYS A 84 -11.34 5.01 -2.44
CA CYS A 84 -11.94 4.57 -1.18
C CYS A 84 -10.87 4.44 -0.08
N ASN A 85 -9.70 3.88 -0.40
CA ASN A 85 -8.61 3.73 0.58
C ASN A 85 -8.04 5.08 1.03
N ILE A 86 -7.90 6.05 0.11
CA ILE A 86 -7.53 7.43 0.44
C ILE A 86 -8.56 8.06 1.38
N LEU A 87 -9.85 7.90 1.08
CA LEU A 87 -10.93 8.43 1.92
C LEU A 87 -10.92 7.77 3.31
N MET A 88 -10.72 6.46 3.40
CA MET A 88 -10.61 5.75 4.68
C MET A 88 -9.44 6.26 5.53
N HIS A 89 -8.25 6.45 4.94
CA HIS A 89 -7.13 7.06 5.64
C HIS A 89 -7.42 8.51 6.06
N THR A 90 -8.13 9.28 5.24
CA THR A 90 -8.54 10.65 5.57
C THR A 90 -9.50 10.66 6.76
N LEU A 91 -10.48 9.75 6.79
CA LEU A 91 -11.41 9.60 7.91
C LEU A 91 -10.69 9.23 9.20
N GLU A 92 -9.73 8.31 9.15
CA GLU A 92 -8.89 7.97 10.32
C GLU A 92 -8.13 9.19 10.84
N ILE A 93 -7.49 9.96 9.94
CA ILE A 93 -6.75 11.19 10.31
C ILE A 93 -7.68 12.22 10.95
N VAL A 94 -8.84 12.49 10.35
CA VAL A 94 -9.82 13.45 10.87
C VAL A 94 -10.33 13.01 12.24
N ARG A 95 -10.68 11.73 12.40
CA ARG A 95 -11.15 11.17 13.69
C ARG A 95 -10.07 11.27 14.77
N LEU A 96 -8.81 10.98 14.45
CA LEU A 96 -7.67 11.14 15.36
C LEU A 96 -7.41 12.62 15.71
N ALA A 97 -7.53 13.52 14.73
CA ALA A 97 -7.35 14.96 14.94
C ALA A 97 -8.42 15.54 15.88
N LEU A 98 -9.67 15.08 15.77
CA LEU A 98 -10.79 15.51 16.63
C LEU A 98 -10.61 15.11 18.10
N ILE A 99 -9.85 14.05 18.38
CA ILE A 99 -9.51 13.63 19.75
C ILE A 99 -8.11 14.11 20.18
N HIS A 100 -7.47 14.99 19.40
CA HIS A 100 -6.13 15.54 19.62
C HIS A 100 -5.03 14.50 19.88
N VAL A 101 -5.17 13.33 19.25
CA VAL A 101 -4.18 12.25 19.30
C VAL A 101 -3.18 12.42 18.16
N GLY A 102 -1.92 12.08 18.41
CA GLY A 102 -0.86 12.11 17.40
C GLY A 102 -1.23 11.32 16.14
N ILE A 103 -1.16 12.03 15.01
CA ILE A 103 -1.48 11.52 13.66
C ILE A 103 -0.31 10.71 13.08
N GLY A 104 0.91 10.85 13.62
CA GLY A 104 2.11 10.15 13.11
C GLY A 104 2.41 10.48 11.65
N LEU A 105 2.88 9.48 10.89
CA LEU A 105 3.15 9.56 9.44
C LEU A 105 2.02 8.93 8.60
N LEU A 106 0.80 8.78 9.14
CA LEU A 106 -0.40 8.38 8.39
C LEU A 106 -0.59 9.12 7.06
N PRO A 107 -0.39 10.45 6.96
CA PRO A 107 -0.54 11.16 5.70
C PRO A 107 0.40 10.65 4.60
N PHE A 108 1.53 10.04 4.95
CA PHE A 108 2.49 9.48 4.00
C PHE A 108 1.95 8.26 3.24
N ALA A 109 0.94 7.57 3.76
CA ALA A 109 0.25 6.49 3.04
C ALA A 109 -0.36 6.97 1.71
N HIS A 110 -0.77 8.24 1.63
CA HIS A 110 -1.29 8.85 0.40
C HIS A 110 -0.24 8.83 -0.72
N VAL A 111 1.02 9.04 -0.38
CA VAL A 111 2.12 9.02 -1.36
C VAL A 111 2.25 7.63 -1.98
N GLY A 112 2.08 6.57 -1.18
CA GLY A 112 2.15 5.19 -1.67
C GLY A 112 0.97 4.85 -2.57
N LEU A 113 -0.25 5.23 -2.17
CA LEU A 113 -1.46 5.05 -2.98
C LEU A 113 -1.37 5.78 -4.33
N LEU A 114 -0.90 7.03 -4.33
CA LEU A 114 -0.71 7.82 -5.55
C LEU A 114 0.40 7.25 -6.42
N LEU A 115 1.52 6.83 -5.83
CA LEU A 115 2.62 6.19 -6.55
C LEU A 115 2.15 4.90 -7.23
N GLY A 116 1.42 4.05 -6.52
CA GLY A 116 0.91 2.80 -7.06
C GLY A 116 -0.14 3.00 -8.16
N ALA A 117 -1.01 3.99 -8.01
CA ALA A 117 -1.93 4.41 -9.06
C ALA A 117 -1.19 4.91 -10.31
N ALA A 118 -0.16 5.74 -10.12
CA ALA A 118 0.65 6.28 -11.20
C ALA A 118 1.43 5.17 -11.93
N LEU A 119 2.02 4.22 -11.20
CA LEU A 119 2.72 3.07 -11.77
C LEU A 119 1.77 2.17 -12.57
N HIS A 120 0.57 1.90 -12.06
CA HIS A 120 -0.44 1.12 -12.78
C HIS A 120 -0.92 1.83 -14.05
N SER A 121 -1.27 3.11 -13.95
CA SER A 121 -1.74 3.94 -15.07
C SER A 121 -0.69 4.08 -16.18
N SER A 122 0.54 4.38 -15.78
CA SER A 122 1.66 4.56 -16.70
C SER A 122 2.24 3.23 -17.22
N ARG A 123 1.80 2.09 -16.68
CA ARG A 123 2.38 0.75 -16.92
C ARG A 123 3.90 0.73 -16.65
N GLY A 124 4.31 1.33 -15.53
CA GLY A 124 5.73 1.55 -15.22
C GLY A 124 6.43 2.56 -16.15
N ALA A 125 5.67 3.53 -16.64
CA ALA A 125 6.01 4.52 -17.67
C ALA A 125 6.50 3.92 -19.00
N ALA A 126 5.60 3.24 -19.70
CA ALA A 126 5.78 2.70 -21.06
C ALA A 126 6.98 1.73 -21.21
N GLY A 127 7.19 0.86 -20.22
CA GLY A 127 8.25 -0.15 -20.25
C GLY A 127 9.65 0.38 -19.87
N LYS A 128 9.75 1.59 -19.32
CA LYS A 128 11.02 2.09 -18.77
C LYS A 128 11.41 1.36 -17.48
N VAL A 129 10.44 0.92 -16.68
CA VAL A 129 10.67 0.20 -15.42
C VAL A 129 10.33 -1.29 -15.60
N PRO A 130 11.33 -2.16 -15.81
CA PRO A 130 11.12 -3.58 -16.18
C PRO A 130 10.48 -4.45 -15.09
N ALA A 131 10.47 -3.99 -13.83
CA ALA A 131 9.88 -4.69 -12.69
C ALA A 131 8.83 -3.85 -11.94
N TRP A 132 8.13 -2.96 -12.65
CA TRP A 132 7.16 -2.05 -12.03
C TRP A 132 6.05 -2.78 -11.27
N LEU A 133 5.62 -3.97 -11.74
CA LEU A 133 4.63 -4.80 -11.07
C LEU A 133 5.13 -5.23 -9.67
N LEU A 134 6.42 -5.58 -9.55
CA LEU A 134 7.00 -5.98 -8.27
C LEU A 134 7.06 -4.78 -7.31
N VAL A 135 7.45 -3.60 -7.80
CA VAL A 135 7.41 -2.35 -7.01
C VAL A 135 5.99 -2.08 -6.52
N ASN A 136 5.00 -2.22 -7.39
CA ASN A 136 3.59 -2.01 -7.06
C ASN A 136 3.10 -3.02 -6.01
N MET A 137 3.49 -4.30 -6.15
CA MET A 137 3.18 -5.35 -5.16
C MET A 137 3.81 -5.06 -3.79
N VAL A 138 5.01 -4.50 -3.73
CA VAL A 138 5.62 -4.06 -2.46
C VAL A 138 4.79 -2.97 -1.80
N VAL A 139 4.27 -2.01 -2.57
CA VAL A 139 3.38 -0.97 -2.06
C VAL A 139 2.08 -1.57 -1.51
N TRP A 140 1.41 -2.45 -2.28
CA TRP A 140 0.12 -3.01 -1.86
C TRP A 140 0.24 -4.00 -0.70
N LEU A 141 1.13 -4.98 -0.80
CA LEU A 141 1.32 -5.98 0.26
C LEU A 141 1.97 -5.38 1.50
N GLY A 142 2.91 -4.44 1.32
CA GLY A 142 3.51 -3.71 2.43
C GLY A 142 2.49 -2.82 3.15
N GLY A 143 1.64 -2.10 2.40
CA GLY A 143 0.52 -1.35 2.95
C GLY A 143 -0.43 -2.24 3.75
N MET A 144 -0.84 -3.38 3.18
CA MET A 144 -1.66 -4.37 3.88
C MET A 144 -0.99 -4.86 5.17
N ALA A 145 0.27 -5.30 5.09
CA ALA A 145 0.99 -5.86 6.23
C ALA A 145 1.13 -4.84 7.37
N MET A 146 1.47 -3.59 7.06
CA MET A 146 1.60 -2.54 8.08
C MET A 146 0.25 -2.17 8.69
N SER A 147 -0.83 -2.13 7.90
CA SER A 147 -2.18 -1.95 8.43
C SER A 147 -2.58 -3.09 9.36
N VAL A 148 -2.25 -4.35 9.04
CA VAL A 148 -2.50 -5.50 9.94
C VAL A 148 -1.71 -5.37 11.24
N VAL A 149 -0.40 -5.06 11.17
CA VAL A 149 0.44 -4.86 12.35
C VAL A 149 -0.14 -3.75 13.24
N LYS A 150 -0.59 -2.65 12.63
CA LYS A 150 -1.24 -1.56 13.35
C LYS A 150 -2.56 -1.97 14.01
N ALA A 151 -3.42 -2.69 13.29
CA ALA A 151 -4.69 -3.19 13.84
C ALA A 151 -4.45 -4.10 15.06
N VAL A 152 -3.49 -5.03 14.96
CA VAL A 152 -3.12 -5.94 16.07
C VAL A 152 -2.51 -5.17 17.24
N GLY A 153 -1.67 -4.17 16.97
CA GLY A 153 -1.11 -3.31 18.02
C GLY A 153 -2.19 -2.54 18.79
N LEU A 154 -3.16 -1.98 18.07
CA LEU A 154 -4.29 -1.24 18.66
C LEU A 154 -5.22 -2.15 19.48
N ASP A 155 -5.47 -3.38 19.02
CA ASP A 155 -6.26 -4.37 19.77
C ASP A 155 -5.59 -4.76 21.09
N ARG A 156 -4.24 -4.88 21.07
CA ARG A 156 -3.43 -5.28 22.23
C ARG A 156 -3.22 -4.17 23.26
N GLU A 157 -3.23 -2.89 22.85
CA GLU A 157 -3.18 -1.74 23.77
C GLU A 157 -4.39 -1.67 24.72
N GLY A 158 -5.47 -2.41 24.43
CA GLY A 158 -6.62 -2.52 25.32
C GLY A 158 -7.48 -1.24 25.39
N ASN A 159 -8.41 -1.22 26.34
CA ASN A 159 -9.53 -0.27 26.39
C ASN A 159 -9.20 1.14 26.93
N LEU A 160 -8.01 1.67 26.62
CA LEU A 160 -7.54 2.99 27.07
C LEU A 160 -8.45 4.16 26.62
N ARG A 161 -9.36 3.97 25.65
CA ARG A 161 -10.31 4.99 25.17
C ARG A 161 -11.78 4.55 25.18
N LYS A 162 -12.22 3.75 26.17
CA LYS A 162 -13.65 3.49 26.35
C LYS A 162 -14.40 4.79 26.69
N GLY A 163 -15.34 5.21 25.83
CA GLY A 163 -16.18 6.40 26.04
C GLY A 163 -15.75 7.68 25.31
N SER A 164 -14.69 7.65 24.48
CA SER A 164 -14.34 8.79 23.62
C SER A 164 -15.19 8.83 22.35
N LYS A 165 -15.14 9.93 21.60
CA LYS A 165 -15.81 10.11 20.29
C LYS A 165 -15.26 9.18 19.19
N TYR A 166 -14.16 8.47 19.46
CA TYR A 166 -13.56 7.48 18.57
C TYR A 166 -12.89 6.37 19.41
N PRO A 167 -13.66 5.34 19.80
CA PRO A 167 -13.16 4.24 20.61
C PRO A 167 -12.15 3.39 19.83
N MET A 168 -11.23 2.73 20.54
CA MET A 168 -10.20 1.90 19.90
C MET A 168 -10.78 0.78 19.03
N SER A 169 -11.94 0.22 19.38
CA SER A 169 -12.63 -0.78 18.56
C SER A 169 -12.96 -0.28 17.16
N ASP A 170 -13.42 0.97 17.05
CA ASP A 170 -13.74 1.59 15.76
C ASP A 170 -12.46 1.87 14.97
N GLN A 171 -11.38 2.24 15.67
CA GLN A 171 -10.08 2.44 15.04
C GLN A 171 -9.48 1.13 14.50
N VAL A 172 -9.55 0.04 15.26
CA VAL A 172 -9.12 -1.30 14.80
C VAL A 172 -9.93 -1.72 13.58
N LEU A 173 -11.24 -1.51 13.59
CA LEU A 173 -12.11 -1.84 12.46
C LEU A 173 -11.76 -1.01 11.21
N ASP A 174 -11.60 0.30 11.33
CA ASP A 174 -11.22 1.17 10.21
C ASP A 174 -9.89 0.74 9.58
N VAL A 175 -8.88 0.44 10.42
CA VAL A 175 -7.56 0.00 9.96
C VAL A 175 -7.61 -1.41 9.35
N ALA A 176 -8.43 -2.31 9.87
CA ALA A 176 -8.65 -3.64 9.30
C ALA A 176 -9.32 -3.57 7.92
N VAL A 177 -10.28 -2.66 7.73
CA VAL A 177 -10.90 -2.40 6.43
C VAL A 177 -9.86 -1.87 5.44
N ILE A 178 -9.02 -0.91 5.85
CA ILE A 178 -7.89 -0.41 5.04
C ILE A 178 -6.98 -1.56 4.60
N ALA A 179 -6.61 -2.47 5.53
CA ALA A 179 -5.80 -3.64 5.21
C ALA A 179 -6.48 -4.55 4.16
N GLY A 180 -7.77 -4.83 4.33
CA GLY A 180 -8.55 -5.62 3.37
C GLY A 180 -8.58 -4.99 1.99
N VAL A 181 -8.79 -3.67 1.90
CA VAL A 181 -8.78 -2.93 0.63
C VAL A 181 -7.41 -3.02 -0.05
N TYR A 182 -6.31 -2.87 0.69
CA TYR A 182 -4.96 -3.11 0.15
C TYR A 182 -4.80 -4.53 -0.42
N GLY A 183 -5.31 -5.55 0.28
CA GLY A 183 -5.26 -6.94 -0.18
C GLY A 183 -6.05 -7.20 -1.46
N VAL A 184 -7.24 -6.60 -1.60
CA VAL A 184 -8.04 -6.69 -2.83
C VAL A 184 -7.33 -5.99 -3.98
N ILE A 185 -6.76 -4.80 -3.76
CA ILE A 185 -5.96 -4.08 -4.78
C ILE A 185 -4.76 -4.94 -5.22
N ALA A 186 -4.03 -5.54 -4.29
CA ALA A 186 -2.90 -6.43 -4.60
C ALA A 186 -3.33 -7.64 -5.45
N THR A 187 -4.50 -8.21 -5.15
CA THR A 187 -5.06 -9.34 -5.90
C THR A 187 -5.44 -8.92 -7.32
N LEU A 188 -6.13 -7.78 -7.49
CA LEU A 188 -6.46 -7.24 -8.80
C LEU A 188 -5.21 -6.90 -9.63
N GLU A 189 -4.18 -6.36 -8.98
CA GLU A 189 -2.89 -6.09 -9.61
C GLU A 189 -2.24 -7.37 -10.15
N LEU A 190 -2.23 -8.43 -9.33
CA LEU A 190 -1.68 -9.73 -9.71
C LEU A 190 -2.49 -10.37 -10.85
N VAL A 191 -3.82 -10.38 -10.75
CA VAL A 191 -4.72 -10.95 -11.78
C VAL A 191 -4.55 -10.21 -13.11
N THR A 192 -4.54 -8.88 -13.10
CA THR A 192 -4.34 -8.10 -14.33
C THR A 192 -2.92 -8.25 -14.88
N GLY A 193 -1.91 -8.45 -14.03
CA GLY A 193 -0.54 -8.76 -14.43
C GLY A 193 -0.41 -10.14 -15.08
N LEU A 194 -1.00 -11.17 -14.48
CA LEU A 194 -0.99 -12.56 -14.98
C LEU A 194 -1.79 -12.70 -16.27
N TRP A 195 -2.99 -12.11 -16.35
CA TRP A 195 -3.80 -12.09 -17.57
C TRP A 195 -2.99 -11.51 -18.74
N ARG A 196 -2.29 -10.39 -18.51
CA ARG A 196 -1.43 -9.78 -19.54
C ARG A 196 -0.35 -10.73 -20.04
N ARG A 197 0.37 -11.43 -19.13
CA ARG A 197 1.39 -12.42 -19.51
C ARG A 197 0.80 -13.60 -20.30
N HIS A 198 -0.34 -14.11 -19.87
CA HIS A 198 -1.01 -15.22 -20.55
C HIS A 198 -1.42 -14.86 -21.99
N ASN A 199 -2.02 -13.68 -22.20
CA ASN A 199 -2.38 -13.22 -23.54
C ASN A 199 -1.15 -13.06 -24.46
N GLN A 200 0.00 -12.67 -23.93
CA GLN A 200 1.25 -12.57 -24.70
C GLN A 200 1.76 -13.95 -25.17
N TYR A 201 1.68 -14.96 -24.30
CA TYR A 201 2.12 -16.32 -24.62
C TYR A 201 1.30 -16.90 -25.78
N ASN A 202 -0.03 -16.75 -25.73
CA ASN A 202 -0.92 -17.26 -26.78
C ASN A 202 -0.67 -16.55 -28.14
N ASP A 203 -0.38 -15.25 -28.14
CA ASP A 203 -0.08 -14.53 -29.38
C ASP A 203 1.28 -14.93 -30.01
N GLY A 204 2.23 -15.39 -29.21
CA GLY A 204 3.54 -15.86 -29.68
C GLY A 204 3.50 -17.24 -30.34
N LEU A 205 2.54 -18.08 -29.95
CA LEU A 205 2.32 -19.43 -30.53
C LEU A 205 1.62 -19.40 -31.90
N HIS A 206 0.95 -18.31 -32.25
CA HIS A 206 0.20 -18.15 -33.50
C HIS A 206 0.96 -17.36 -34.60
N LYS A 207 2.25 -17.10 -34.40
CA LYS A 207 3.15 -16.50 -35.41
C LYS A 207 4.18 -17.51 -35.87
#